data_AF-A0A3C0BHC0-F1
#
_entry.id   AF-A0A3C0BHC0-F1
#
_cell.length_a   1.000
_cell.length_b   1.000
_cell.length_c   1.000
_cell.angle_alpha   90.00
_cell.angle_beta   90.00
_cell.angle_gamma   90.00
#
_symmetry.space_group_name_H-M   'P 1'
#
loop_
_entity.id
_entity.type
_entity.pdbx_description
1 polymer ?
#
loop_
_entity_poly.entity_id
_entity_poly.type
_entity_poly.pdbx_seq_one_letter_code
_entity_poly.pdbx_strand_id
1 'polypeptide(L)'
;MISDETSRGVIRKQYRNSIKKELFRKSIHLCSALIPALLAVAYRPVFVLLFAALAVYVVSELLRMRGVEVPVIARVTEIAARKRDENKFVLGPVTLVLGIMATAFLWQPEAARIGIYALAFGDGLASLGGKLFGRVH
;
A
#
# COMPACT_ATOMS: atom_id res chain seq x y z
N MET A 1 -10.51 6.34 -38.51
CA MET A 1 -11.26 5.32 -37.74
C MET A 1 -10.35 4.35 -36.97
N ILE A 2 -9.26 3.82 -37.55
CA ILE A 2 -8.32 2.88 -36.88
C ILE A 2 -7.57 3.51 -35.68
N SER A 3 -7.28 4.81 -35.71
CA SER A 3 -6.62 5.51 -34.59
C SER A 3 -7.48 5.60 -33.33
N ASP A 4 -8.82 5.66 -33.47
CA ASP A 4 -9.75 5.84 -32.35
C ASP A 4 -9.99 4.52 -31.58
N GLU A 5 -10.11 3.38 -32.27
CA GLU A 5 -10.20 2.07 -31.61
C GLU A 5 -8.93 1.71 -30.82
N THR A 6 -7.77 2.01 -31.40
CA THR A 6 -6.48 1.77 -30.74
C THR A 6 -6.34 2.65 -29.50
N SER A 7 -6.77 3.91 -29.56
CA SER A 7 -6.79 4.83 -28.42
C SER A 7 -7.76 4.37 -27.32
N ARG A 8 -8.97 3.92 -27.68
CA ARG A 8 -9.95 3.36 -26.72
C ARG A 8 -9.43 2.08 -26.03
N GLY A 9 -8.74 1.21 -26.75
CA GLY A 9 -8.09 0.01 -26.20
C GLY A 9 -6.99 0.35 -25.18
N VAL A 10 -6.16 1.36 -25.47
CA VAL A 10 -5.11 1.85 -24.56
C VAL A 10 -5.71 2.47 -23.30
N ILE A 11 -6.75 3.30 -23.42
CA ILE A 11 -7.43 3.93 -22.27
C ILE A 11 -8.07 2.87 -21.35
N ARG A 12 -8.78 1.89 -21.90
CA ARG A 12 -9.36 0.78 -21.11
C ARG A 12 -8.30 -0.04 -20.38
N LYS A 13 -7.15 -0.29 -21.01
CA LYS A 13 -6.02 -1.02 -20.41
C LYS A 13 -5.37 -0.22 -19.28
N GLN A 14 -5.18 1.09 -19.47
CA GLN A 14 -4.68 1.99 -18.42
C GLN A 14 -5.63 2.09 -17.23
N TYR A 15 -6.94 2.21 -17.48
CA TYR A 15 -7.96 2.25 -16.43
C TYR A 15 -7.98 0.95 -15.61
N ARG A 16 -8.00 -0.22 -16.26
CA ARG A 16 -7.91 -1.52 -15.56
C ARG A 16 -6.64 -1.65 -14.72
N ASN A 17 -5.49 -1.21 -15.24
CA ASN A 17 -4.24 -1.25 -14.48
C ASN A 17 -4.26 -0.31 -13.27
N SER A 18 -4.86 0.88 -13.40
CA SER A 18 -5.06 1.80 -12.28
C SER A 18 -5.94 1.21 -11.19
N ILE A 19 -7.06 0.57 -11.57
CA ILE A 19 -7.97 -0.11 -10.63
C ILE A 19 -7.26 -1.28 -9.92
N LYS A 20 -6.47 -2.08 -10.64
CA LYS A 20 -5.71 -3.18 -10.02
C LYS A 20 -4.70 -2.68 -8.96
N LYS A 21 -3.97 -1.60 -9.28
CA LYS A 21 -3.04 -0.93 -8.36
C LYS A 21 -3.74 -0.38 -7.11
N GLU A 22 -4.92 0.20 -7.30
CA GLU A 22 -5.81 0.66 -6.21
C GLU A 22 -6.22 -0.49 -5.28
N LEU A 23 -6.68 -1.60 -5.86
CA LEU A 23 -7.13 -2.77 -5.12
C LEU A 23 -5.98 -3.44 -4.36
N PHE A 24 -4.80 -3.52 -4.97
CA PHE A 24 -3.61 -4.08 -4.34
C PHE A 24 -3.14 -3.26 -3.14
N ARG A 25 -3.17 -1.92 -3.25
CA ARG A 25 -2.87 -1.04 -2.11
C ARG A 25 -3.86 -1.22 -0.97
N LYS A 26 -5.16 -1.36 -1.29
CA LYS A 26 -6.22 -1.61 -0.31
C LYS A 26 -6.09 -2.98 0.35
N SER A 27 -5.67 -4.03 -0.38
CA SER A 27 -5.43 -5.34 0.22
C SER A 27 -4.25 -5.29 1.20
N ILE A 28 -3.16 -4.58 0.87
CA ILE A 28 -2.02 -4.41 1.79
C ILE A 28 -2.44 -3.65 3.06
N HIS A 29 -3.21 -2.57 2.92
CA HIS A 29 -3.79 -1.86 4.07
C HIS A 29 -4.69 -2.78 4.90
N LEU A 30 -5.55 -3.58 4.27
CA LEU A 30 -6.44 -4.48 5.01
C LEU A 30 -5.66 -5.59 5.74
N CYS A 31 -4.60 -6.13 5.14
CA CYS A 31 -3.70 -7.09 5.80
C CYS A 31 -3.03 -6.50 7.05
N SER A 32 -2.82 -5.18 7.10
CA SER A 32 -2.25 -4.54 8.29
C SER A 32 -3.15 -4.60 9.53
N ALA A 33 -4.45 -4.90 9.37
CA ALA A 33 -5.36 -5.16 10.49
C ALA A 33 -4.97 -6.42 11.30
N LEU A 34 -4.12 -7.30 10.77
CA LEU A 34 -3.60 -8.44 11.52
C LEU A 34 -2.43 -8.08 12.45
N ILE A 35 -1.75 -6.95 12.20
CA ILE A 35 -0.56 -6.55 12.96
C ILE A 35 -0.85 -6.29 14.45
N PRO A 36 -1.97 -5.65 14.85
CA PRO A 36 -2.40 -5.55 16.24
C PRO A 36 -2.42 -6.89 16.99
N ALA A 37 -2.93 -7.95 16.36
CA ALA A 37 -2.99 -9.28 16.96
C ALA A 37 -1.59 -9.91 17.06
N LEU A 38 -0.76 -9.75 16.03
CA LEU A 38 0.63 -10.24 16.04
C LEU A 38 1.48 -9.53 17.10
N LEU A 39 1.34 -8.21 17.24
CA LEU A 39 2.03 -7.42 18.27
C LEU A 39 1.63 -7.84 19.70
N ALA A 40 0.37 -8.24 19.90
CA ALA A 40 -0.10 -8.74 21.19
C ALA A 40 0.50 -10.10 21.55
N VAL A 41 0.74 -10.97 20.56
CA VAL A 41 1.37 -12.28 20.77
C VAL A 41 2.89 -12.15 20.97
N ALA A 42 3.55 -11.36 20.12
CA ALA A 42 5.00 -11.29 20.11
C ALA A 42 5.51 -9.91 19.63
N TYR A 43 5.46 -8.92 20.52
CA TYR A 43 5.81 -7.53 20.19
C TYR A 43 7.20 -7.39 19.56
N ARG A 44 8.26 -7.85 20.24
CA ARG A 44 9.67 -7.68 19.79
C ARG A 44 9.94 -8.27 18.40
N PRO A 45 9.67 -9.57 18.14
CA PRO A 45 9.98 -10.14 16.82
C PRO A 45 9.11 -9.52 15.73
N VAL A 46 7.84 -9.20 16.00
CA VAL A 46 6.97 -8.54 15.01
C VAL A 46 7.47 -7.14 14.68
N PHE A 47 7.88 -6.35 15.68
CA PHE A 47 8.43 -5.02 15.45
C PHE A 47 9.74 -5.06 14.64
N VAL A 48 10.64 -6.00 14.95
CA VAL A 48 11.88 -6.22 14.19
C VAL A 48 11.58 -6.65 12.75
N LEU A 49 10.61 -7.55 12.55
CA LEU A 49 10.19 -7.98 11.22
C LEU A 49 9.59 -6.83 10.41
N LEU A 50 8.80 -5.94 11.02
CA LEU A 50 8.26 -4.75 10.35
C LEU A 50 9.39 -3.82 9.90
N PHE A 51 10.38 -3.57 10.77
CA PHE A 51 11.54 -2.76 10.42
C PHE A 51 12.37 -3.40 9.30
N ALA A 52 12.63 -4.71 9.38
CA ALA A 52 13.37 -5.45 8.36
C ALA A 52 12.62 -5.43 7.01
N ALA A 53 11.31 -5.68 7.02
CA ALA A 53 10.48 -5.62 5.82
C ALA A 53 10.49 -4.22 5.18
N LEU A 54 10.45 -3.15 6.01
CA LEU A 54 10.57 -1.78 5.53
C LEU A 54 11.95 -1.52 4.91
N ALA A 55 13.03 -1.93 5.56
CA ALA A 55 14.39 -1.75 5.04
C ALA A 55 14.58 -2.49 3.70
N VAL A 56 14.13 -3.75 3.63
CA VAL A 56 14.14 -4.57 2.41
C VAL A 56 13.34 -3.91 1.30
N TYR A 57 12.16 -3.37 1.61
CA TYR A 57 11.34 -2.62 0.65
C TYR A 57 12.07 -1.39 0.12
N VAL A 58 12.63 -0.55 1.01
CA VAL A 58 13.37 0.66 0.63
C VAL A 58 14.55 0.30 -0.28
N VAL A 59 15.35 -0.71 0.08
CA VAL A 59 16.49 -1.15 -0.74
C VAL A 59 16.02 -1.65 -2.10
N SER A 60 14.99 -2.48 -2.14
CA SER A 60 14.44 -2.97 -3.41
C SER A 60 13.91 -1.83 -4.27
N GLU A 61 13.32 -0.80 -3.66
CA GLU A 61 12.76 0.32 -4.39
C GLU A 61 13.85 1.25 -4.95
N LEU A 62 14.93 1.46 -4.17
CA LEU A 62 16.13 2.15 -4.66
C LEU A 62 16.81 1.41 -5.80
N LEU A 63 16.85 0.07 -5.76
CA LEU A 63 17.38 -0.75 -6.85
C LEU A 63 16.48 -0.69 -8.10
N ARG A 64 15.15 -0.73 -7.93
CA ARG A 64 14.17 -0.57 -9.00
C ARG A 64 14.36 0.77 -9.73
N MET A 65 14.55 1.86 -8.98
CA MET A 65 14.83 3.18 -9.54
C MET A 65 16.16 3.27 -10.31
N ARG A 66 17.11 2.37 -10.03
CA ARG A 66 18.40 2.25 -10.74
C ARG A 66 18.35 1.27 -11.92
N GLY A 67 17.18 0.73 -12.26
CA GLY A 67 17.00 -0.24 -13.34
C GLY A 67 17.43 -1.68 -12.99
N VAL A 68 17.70 -1.97 -11.71
CA VAL A 68 18.03 -3.32 -11.24
C VAL A 68 16.75 -3.94 -10.67
N GLU A 69 16.15 -4.88 -11.41
CA GLU A 69 14.96 -5.59 -10.97
C GLU A 69 15.30 -6.70 -9.97
N VAL A 70 14.85 -6.56 -8.72
CA VAL A 70 14.87 -7.64 -7.73
C VAL A 70 13.59 -8.48 -7.90
N PRO A 71 13.62 -9.68 -8.48
CA PRO A 71 12.45 -10.30 -9.14
C PRO A 71 11.23 -10.60 -8.23
N VAL A 72 11.41 -10.67 -6.91
CA VAL A 72 10.32 -10.94 -5.95
C VAL A 72 9.67 -9.64 -5.45
N ILE A 73 10.47 -8.65 -5.06
CA ILE A 73 9.98 -7.38 -4.50
C ILE A 73 9.67 -6.37 -5.60
N ALA A 74 10.40 -6.41 -6.72
CA ALA A 74 10.12 -5.60 -7.89
C ALA A 74 8.72 -5.88 -8.43
N ARG A 75 8.28 -7.14 -8.51
CA ARG A 75 6.90 -7.47 -8.92
C ARG A 75 5.85 -6.90 -7.99
N VAL A 76 6.01 -7.06 -6.67
CA VAL A 76 5.06 -6.52 -5.68
C VAL A 76 4.98 -4.99 -5.79
N THR A 77 6.12 -4.34 -5.96
CA THR A 77 6.20 -2.88 -6.00
C THR A 77 5.73 -2.32 -7.35
N GLU A 78 6.00 -3.01 -8.44
CA GLU A 78 5.51 -2.68 -9.78
C GLU A 78 3.98 -2.86 -9.89
N ILE A 79 3.43 -3.88 -9.24
CA ILE A 79 1.98 -4.09 -9.09
C ILE A 79 1.34 -3.00 -8.22
N ALA A 80 2.06 -2.41 -7.28
CA ALA A 80 1.57 -1.34 -6.40
C ALA A 80 1.73 0.09 -6.96
N ALA A 81 2.78 0.35 -7.73
CA ALA A 81 3.18 1.68 -8.21
C ALA A 81 2.15 2.26 -9.20
N ARG A 82 1.65 3.50 -9.06
CA ARG A 82 0.77 4.11 -10.09
C ARG A 82 1.56 4.47 -11.36
N LYS A 83 0.86 4.71 -12.49
CA LYS A 83 1.48 5.25 -13.73
C LYS A 83 2.19 6.60 -13.51
N ARG A 84 1.80 7.35 -12.47
CA ARG A 84 2.46 8.59 -12.03
C ARG A 84 3.75 8.34 -11.23
N ASP A 85 3.94 7.11 -10.77
CA ASP A 85 5.10 6.64 -10.01
C ASP A 85 6.03 5.75 -10.86
N GLU A 86 5.78 5.65 -12.18
CA GLU A 86 6.77 5.14 -13.12
C GLU A 86 8.02 6.03 -12.99
N ASN A 87 9.15 5.42 -12.60
CA ASN A 87 10.43 6.07 -12.26
C ASN A 87 10.49 6.88 -10.94
N LYS A 88 9.51 6.76 -10.04
CA LYS A 88 9.56 7.43 -8.72
C LYS A 88 9.44 6.43 -7.57
N PHE A 89 10.01 6.82 -6.43
CA PHE A 89 9.92 6.06 -5.19
C PHE A 89 8.48 6.00 -4.70
N VAL A 90 7.94 4.80 -4.51
CA VAL A 90 6.58 4.57 -4.03
C VAL A 90 6.55 4.68 -2.50
N LEU A 91 6.04 5.81 -1.99
CA LEU A 91 6.04 6.09 -0.55
C LEU A 91 4.95 5.34 0.24
N GLY A 92 3.92 4.82 -0.42
CA GLY A 92 2.75 4.24 0.26
C GLY A 92 3.08 3.14 1.28
N PRO A 93 3.86 2.10 0.91
CA PRO A 93 4.26 1.06 1.85
C PRO A 93 5.14 1.59 2.99
N VAL A 94 5.99 2.59 2.73
CA VAL A 94 6.83 3.22 3.76
C VAL A 94 5.97 3.92 4.81
N THR A 95 5.05 4.77 4.38
CA THR A 95 4.17 5.52 5.29
C THR A 95 3.25 4.61 6.09
N LEU A 96 2.80 3.51 5.50
CA LEU A 96 2.01 2.48 6.18
C LEU A 96 2.79 1.85 7.34
N VAL A 97 3.98 1.30 7.05
CA VAL A 97 4.77 0.59 8.07
C VAL A 97 5.26 1.53 9.15
N LEU A 98 5.72 2.75 8.78
CA LEU A 98 6.13 3.76 9.75
C LEU A 98 4.97 4.20 10.65
N GLY A 99 3.77 4.41 10.09
CA GLY A 99 2.59 4.76 10.87
C GLY A 99 2.24 3.69 11.91
N ILE A 100 2.30 2.41 11.53
CA ILE A 100 2.08 1.28 12.44
C ILE A 100 3.15 1.22 13.52
N MET A 101 4.43 1.32 13.15
CA MET A 101 5.55 1.26 14.10
C MET A 101 5.51 2.43 15.09
N ALA A 102 5.27 3.65 14.60
CA ALA A 102 5.14 4.82 15.47
C ALA A 102 3.96 4.65 16.43
N THR A 103 2.81 4.20 15.93
CA THR A 103 1.61 3.94 16.73
C THR A 103 1.88 2.88 17.81
N ALA A 104 2.56 1.80 17.46
CA ALA A 104 2.91 0.71 18.38
C ALA A 104 4.00 1.10 19.41
N PHE A 105 4.83 2.09 19.11
CA PHE A 105 5.93 2.51 19.97
C PHE A 105 5.54 3.62 20.96
N LEU A 106 4.74 4.60 20.50
CA LEU A 106 4.45 5.81 21.27
C LEU A 106 3.19 5.71 22.14
N TRP A 107 2.27 4.77 21.87
CA TRP A 107 1.01 4.64 22.59
C TRP A 107 0.91 3.35 23.40
N GLN A 108 0.08 3.38 24.44
CA GLN A 108 -0.31 2.18 25.19
C GLN A 108 -1.00 1.17 24.28
N PRO A 109 -0.92 -0.15 24.57
CA PRO A 109 -1.38 -1.21 23.67
C PRO A 109 -2.82 -1.04 23.16
N GLU A 110 -3.75 -0.55 23.99
CA GLU A 110 -5.15 -0.32 23.65
C GLU A 110 -5.28 0.78 22.59
N ALA A 111 -4.67 1.95 22.86
CA ALA A 111 -4.68 3.09 21.96
C ALA A 111 -3.93 2.77 20.65
N ALA A 112 -2.81 2.04 20.75
CA ALA A 112 -2.04 1.60 19.59
C ALA A 112 -2.87 0.70 18.66
N ARG A 113 -3.60 -0.28 19.22
CA ARG A 113 -4.49 -1.16 18.44
C ARG A 113 -5.57 -0.36 17.71
N ILE A 114 -6.22 0.59 18.40
CA ILE A 114 -7.25 1.45 17.79
C ILE A 114 -6.66 2.27 16.64
N GLY A 115 -5.49 2.89 16.84
CA GLY A 115 -4.83 3.68 15.81
C GLY A 115 -4.45 2.84 14.58
N ILE A 116 -3.92 1.64 14.79
CA ILE A 116 -3.58 0.73 13.69
C ILE A 116 -4.84 0.23 12.96
N TYR A 117 -5.93 -0.08 13.67
CA TYR A 117 -7.19 -0.44 13.02
C TYR A 117 -7.79 0.72 12.21
N ALA A 118 -7.76 1.94 12.75
CA ALA A 118 -8.20 3.13 12.02
C ALA A 118 -7.40 3.31 10.72
N LEU A 119 -6.09 3.09 10.77
CA LEU A 119 -5.20 3.15 9.60
C LEU A 119 -5.48 2.02 8.59
N ALA A 120 -5.72 0.80 9.06
CA ALA A 120 -5.98 -0.37 8.21
C ALA A 120 -7.34 -0.30 7.50
N PHE A 121 -8.39 0.12 8.20
CA PHE A 121 -9.76 0.15 7.68
C PHE A 121 -10.17 1.50 7.10
N GLY A 122 -9.54 2.60 7.52
CA GLY A 122 -9.96 3.96 7.19
C GLY A 122 -10.06 4.21 5.68
N ASP A 123 -9.06 3.80 4.90
CA ASP A 123 -9.04 4.01 3.44
C ASP A 123 -10.10 3.15 2.71
N GLY A 124 -10.37 1.95 3.23
CA GLY A 124 -11.43 1.07 2.72
C GLY A 124 -12.82 1.62 2.98
N LEU A 125 -13.07 2.03 4.24
CA LEU A 125 -14.35 2.59 4.67
C LEU A 125 -14.63 3.95 4.03
N ALA A 126 -13.63 4.84 3.93
CA ALA A 126 -13.76 6.13 3.27
C ALA A 126 -14.10 5.98 1.78
N SER A 127 -13.45 5.02 1.09
CA SER A 127 -13.74 4.75 -0.32
C SER A 127 -15.13 4.13 -0.54
N LEU A 128 -15.64 3.34 0.41
CA LEU A 128 -16.99 2.78 0.34
C LEU A 128 -18.03 3.87 0.61
N GLY A 129 -17.83 4.66 1.68
CA GLY A 129 -18.70 5.77 2.04
C GLY A 129 -18.80 6.81 0.93
N GLY A 130 -17.68 7.18 0.31
CA GLY A 130 -17.66 8.09 -0.84
C GLY A 130 -18.41 7.56 -2.07
N LYS A 131 -18.49 6.24 -2.26
CA LYS A 131 -19.29 5.64 -3.35
C LYS A 131 -20.78 5.52 -3.04
N LEU A 132 -21.12 5.25 -1.77
CA LEU A 132 -22.51 5.08 -1.34
C LEU A 132 -23.21 6.43 -1.13
N PHE A 133 -22.49 7.44 -0.64
CA PHE A 133 -23.05 8.73 -0.24
C PHE A 133 -22.51 9.91 -1.06
N GLY A 134 -21.46 9.72 -1.88
CA GLY A 134 -20.92 10.78 -2.71
C GLY A 134 -21.82 11.08 -3.90
N ARG A 135 -22.49 12.24 -3.85
CA ARG A 135 -23.06 12.87 -5.04
C ARG A 135 -21.93 13.52 -5.83
N VAL A 136 -21.52 12.89 -6.93
CA VAL A 136 -20.69 13.54 -7.93
C VAL A 136 -21.61 14.56 -8.63
N HIS A 137 -21.50 15.84 -8.26
CA HIS A 137 -22.05 16.95 -9.03
C HIS A 137 -20.96 17.44 -9.98
#